data_AF-A0A3M1WU76-F1
#
_entry.id   AF-A0A3M1WU76-F1
#
_cell.length_a   1.000
_cell.length_b   1.000
_cell.length_c   1.000
_cell.angle_alpha   90.00
_cell.angle_beta   90.00
_cell.angle_gamma   90.00
#
_symmetry.space_group_name_H-M   'P 1'
#
loop_
_entity.id
_entity.type
_entity.pdbx_description
1 polymer ?
#
loop_
_entity_poly.entity_id
_entity_poly.type
_entity_poly.pdbx_seq_one_letter_code
_entity_poly.pdbx_strand_id
1 'polypeptide(L)'
;MTRFFHFLLLIVAMACATPSDPTLVTLDSGRITGQLDTQNNLRVYRGIPFAAPPVGAWRWRPPQPVTPWDSIRPCVNFGPSAVQSPPQAFMYWPEPFLIPAEPMGEDCLYL
;
A
#
# COMPACT_ATOMS: atom_id res chain seq x y z
N MET A 1 57.56 37.54 0.34
CA MET A 1 56.93 36.92 1.53
C MET A 1 55.44 37.12 1.33
N THR A 2 54.67 36.23 0.74
CA THR A 2 54.23 34.93 1.29
C THR A 2 53.70 34.08 0.13
N ARG A 3 54.53 33.15 -0.32
CA ARG A 3 54.08 31.96 -1.04
C ARG A 3 53.38 31.03 -0.01
N PHE A 4 52.58 30.08 -0.50
CA PHE A 4 52.13 28.88 0.22
C PHE A 4 51.07 29.06 1.32
N PHE A 5 49.80 28.99 0.91
CA PHE A 5 48.71 28.31 1.64
C PHE A 5 47.71 27.86 0.57
N HIS A 6 47.88 26.72 -0.13
CA HIS A 6 47.70 25.36 0.40
C HIS A 6 46.54 25.29 1.39
N PHE A 7 45.30 25.24 0.90
CA PHE A 7 44.58 23.97 0.89
C PHE A 7 43.24 24.14 0.16
N LEU A 8 43.14 23.42 -0.94
CA LEU A 8 41.93 23.07 -1.67
C LEU A 8 40.86 22.56 -0.69
N LEU A 9 39.90 23.40 -0.30
CA LEU A 9 38.72 22.95 0.44
C LEU A 9 37.71 22.37 -0.55
N LEU A 10 38.05 21.22 -1.12
CA LEU A 10 37.09 20.36 -1.81
C LEU A 10 36.24 19.71 -0.71
N ILE A 11 35.21 20.42 -0.27
CA ILE A 11 34.12 19.80 0.49
C ILE A 11 33.45 18.84 -0.49
N VAL A 12 33.83 17.56 -0.40
CA VAL A 12 33.06 16.48 -1.00
C VAL A 12 31.73 16.49 -0.25
N ALA A 13 30.73 17.14 -0.83
CA ALA A 13 29.35 16.96 -0.44
C ALA A 13 29.02 15.50 -0.76
N MET A 14 29.23 14.62 0.22
CA MET A 14 28.75 13.25 0.17
C MET A 14 27.23 13.36 0.16
N ALA A 15 26.64 13.45 -1.03
CA ALA A 15 25.21 13.35 -1.20
C ALA A 15 24.81 12.00 -0.62
N CYS A 16 24.22 12.02 0.58
CA CYS A 16 23.60 10.85 1.17
C CYS A 16 22.44 10.51 0.23
N ALA A 17 22.70 9.62 -0.73
CA ALA A 17 21.66 9.07 -1.57
C ALA A 17 20.76 8.28 -0.62
N THR A 18 19.63 8.87 -0.24
CA THR A 18 18.60 8.16 0.50
C THR A 18 18.23 6.93 -0.32
N PRO A 19 18.34 5.71 0.23
CA PRO A 19 17.98 4.52 -0.51
C PRO A 19 16.54 4.67 -1.00
N SER A 20 16.35 4.60 -2.32
CA SER A 20 15.03 4.63 -2.92
C SER A 20 14.26 3.40 -2.43
N ASP A 21 13.13 3.61 -1.77
CA ASP A 21 12.25 2.51 -1.39
C ASP A 21 11.80 1.77 -2.66
N PRO A 22 12.19 0.50 -2.86
CA PRO A 22 11.87 -0.23 -4.09
C PRO A 22 10.38 -0.56 -4.23
N THR A 23 9.61 -0.37 -3.14
CA THR A 23 8.16 -0.61 -3.07
C THR A 23 7.34 0.67 -3.22
N LEU A 24 7.96 1.84 -3.37
CA LEU A 24 7.23 3.08 -3.57
C LEU A 24 6.64 3.14 -4.98
N VAL A 25 5.32 3.31 -5.09
CA VAL A 25 4.59 3.47 -6.36
C VAL A 25 3.74 4.73 -6.33
N THR A 26 3.69 5.44 -7.46
CA THR A 26 2.80 6.59 -7.65
C THR A 26 1.60 6.14 -8.47
N LEU A 27 0.40 6.40 -7.96
CA LEU A 27 -0.90 6.19 -8.60
C LEU A 27 -1.51 7.56 -8.95
N ASP A 28 -2.54 7.57 -9.78
CA ASP A 28 -3.32 8.79 -10.06
C ASP A 28 -3.99 9.37 -8.80
N SER A 29 -4.27 8.51 -7.82
CA SER A 29 -4.93 8.86 -6.56
C SER A 29 -3.98 9.20 -5.41
N GLY A 30 -2.66 9.00 -5.57
CA GLY A 30 -1.69 9.23 -4.49
C GLY A 30 -0.52 8.26 -4.53
N ARG A 31 0.27 8.24 -3.46
CA ARG A 31 1.47 7.39 -3.35
C ARG A 31 1.24 6.24 -2.38
N ILE A 32 1.77 5.06 -2.72
CA ILE A 32 1.70 3.85 -1.89
C ILE A 32 3.07 3.21 -1.68
N THR A 33 3.19 2.45 -0.60
CA THR A 33 4.30 1.49 -0.38
C THR A 33 3.75 0.08 -0.20
N GLY A 34 4.55 -0.92 -0.57
CA GLY A 34 4.20 -2.33 -0.46
C GLY A 34 5.17 -3.08 0.44
N GLN A 35 5.17 -4.41 0.33
CA GLN A 35 6.15 -5.27 0.98
C GLN A 35 7.08 -5.89 -0.06
N LEU A 36 8.37 -5.88 0.22
CA LEU A 36 9.35 -6.63 -0.56
C LEU A 36 9.48 -8.04 0.02
N ASP A 37 9.12 -9.04 -0.77
CA ASP A 37 9.43 -10.43 -0.50
C ASP A 37 10.77 -10.76 -1.15
N THR A 38 11.83 -10.75 -0.34
CA THR A 38 13.21 -10.98 -0.80
C THR A 38 13.48 -12.43 -1.15
N GLN A 39 12.70 -13.38 -0.63
CA GLN A 39 12.88 -14.80 -0.93
C GLN A 39 12.43 -15.11 -2.35
N ASN A 40 11.31 -14.52 -2.77
CA ASN A 40 10.73 -14.74 -4.08
C ASN A 40 11.02 -13.61 -5.08
N ASN A 41 11.75 -12.57 -4.66
CA ASN A 41 12.02 -11.37 -5.44
C ASN A 41 10.73 -10.69 -5.96
N LEU A 42 9.71 -10.58 -5.09
CA LEU A 42 8.41 -9.99 -5.42
C LEU A 42 8.20 -8.68 -4.65
N ARG A 43 7.48 -7.76 -5.29
CA ARG A 43 6.88 -6.60 -4.63
C ARG A 43 5.38 -6.85 -4.51
N VAL A 44 4.89 -6.89 -3.29
CA VAL A 44 3.50 -7.24 -3.00
C VAL A 44 2.77 -6.04 -2.42
N TYR A 45 1.62 -5.73 -2.98
CA TYR A 45 0.75 -4.65 -2.56
C TYR A 45 -0.61 -5.23 -2.24
N ARG A 46 -1.18 -4.83 -1.10
CA ARG A 46 -2.46 -5.32 -0.60
C ARG A 46 -3.22 -4.16 0.03
N GLY A 47 -4.53 -4.13 -0.15
CA GLY A 47 -5.36 -3.08 0.44
C GLY A 47 -5.25 -1.75 -0.31
N ILE A 48 -5.08 -1.77 -1.64
CA ILE A 48 -5.08 -0.54 -2.45
C ILE A 48 -6.53 -0.11 -2.68
N PRO A 49 -6.99 1.06 -2.21
CA PRO A 49 -8.36 1.49 -2.46
C PRO A 49 -8.54 1.83 -3.95
N PHE A 50 -9.53 1.22 -4.60
CA PHE A 50 -9.84 1.51 -6.01
C PHE A 50 -11.11 2.33 -6.20
N ALA A 51 -11.89 2.52 -5.15
CA ALA A 51 -13.11 3.31 -5.14
C ALA A 51 -13.35 3.92 -3.75
N ALA A 52 -14.19 4.95 -3.67
CA ALA A 52 -14.67 5.47 -2.39
C ALA A 52 -15.59 4.44 -1.69
N PRO A 53 -15.63 4.40 -0.34
CA PRO A 53 -16.45 3.44 0.39
C PRO A 53 -17.94 3.52 0.00
N PRO A 54 -18.60 2.42 -0.38
CA PRO A 54 -20.00 2.39 -0.80
C PRO A 54 -20.97 2.40 0.40
N VAL A 55 -20.73 3.26 1.38
CA VAL A 55 -21.45 3.31 2.66
C VAL A 55 -22.58 4.34 2.65
N GLY A 56 -23.60 4.14 3.50
CA GLY A 56 -24.67 5.12 3.72
C GLY A 56 -25.44 5.44 2.43
N ALA A 57 -25.47 6.72 2.04
CA ALA A 57 -26.17 7.19 0.84
C ALA A 57 -25.61 6.63 -0.48
N TRP A 58 -24.39 6.07 -0.46
CA TRP A 58 -23.73 5.45 -1.61
C TRP A 58 -23.99 3.95 -1.72
N ARG A 59 -24.62 3.33 -0.73
CA ARG A 59 -25.01 1.92 -0.80
C ARG A 59 -25.95 1.71 -1.98
N TRP A 60 -25.72 0.62 -2.73
CA TRP A 60 -26.48 0.25 -3.94
C TRP A 60 -26.34 1.20 -5.14
N ARG A 61 -25.39 2.14 -5.07
CA ARG A 61 -25.05 3.01 -6.20
C ARG A 61 -23.78 2.51 -6.89
N PRO A 62 -23.50 2.96 -8.14
CA PRO A 62 -22.22 2.70 -8.78
C PRO A 62 -21.05 3.17 -7.90
N PRO A 63 -19.94 2.42 -7.84
CA PRO A 63 -18.73 2.84 -7.13
C PRO A 63 -18.28 4.23 -7.60
N GLN A 64 -17.94 5.10 -6.64
CA GLN A 64 -17.39 6.41 -6.94
C GLN A 64 -15.86 6.35 -6.98
N PRO A 65 -15.19 7.22 -7.76
CA PRO A 65 -13.73 7.30 -7.76
C PRO A 65 -13.17 7.46 -6.34
N VAL A 66 -12.00 6.89 -6.10
CA VAL A 66 -11.30 7.09 -4.82
C VAL A 66 -10.94 8.58 -4.65
N THR A 67 -11.12 9.10 -3.44
CA THR A 67 -10.65 10.45 -3.10
C THR A 67 -9.11 10.45 -3.10
N PRO A 68 -8.44 11.34 -3.87
CA PRO A 68 -7.00 11.43 -3.84
C PRO A 68 -6.45 11.76 -2.45
N TRP A 69 -5.23 11.32 -2.15
CA TRP A 69 -4.56 11.57 -0.89
C TRP A 69 -3.10 12.01 -1.09
N ASP A 70 -2.61 12.90 -0.23
CA ASP A 70 -1.27 13.48 -0.36
C ASP A 70 -0.16 12.65 0.32
N SER A 71 -0.52 11.88 1.35
CA SER A 71 0.45 11.08 2.12
C SER A 71 0.84 9.80 1.40
N ILE A 72 1.92 9.16 1.86
CA ILE A 72 2.25 7.80 1.40
C ILE A 72 1.40 6.81 2.21
N ARG A 73 0.56 6.03 1.54
CA ARG A 73 -0.29 5.01 2.16
C ARG A 73 0.41 3.64 2.15
N PRO A 74 0.60 2.98 3.31
CA PRO A 74 1.08 1.60 3.35
C PRO A 74 0.00 0.63 2.84
N CYS A 75 0.31 -0.12 1.79
CA CYS A 75 -0.53 -1.15 1.20
C CYS A 75 0.09 -2.53 1.44
N VAL A 76 0.19 -2.91 2.71
CA VAL A 76 0.84 -4.16 3.18
C VAL A 76 -0.13 -5.16 3.79
N ASN A 77 -1.38 -4.76 4.04
CA ASN A 77 -2.43 -5.60 4.64
C ASN A 77 -3.64 -5.63 3.73
N PHE A 78 -4.38 -6.74 3.70
CA PHE A 78 -5.66 -6.80 2.99
C PHE A 78 -6.69 -5.86 3.65
N GLY A 79 -7.60 -5.32 2.84
CA GLY A 79 -8.79 -4.62 3.33
C GLY A 79 -9.86 -5.58 3.87
N PRO A 80 -10.96 -5.05 4.42
CA PRO A 80 -12.09 -5.87 4.87
C PRO A 80 -12.75 -6.64 3.73
N SER A 81 -13.23 -7.84 4.03
CA SER A 81 -14.16 -8.56 3.15
C SER A 81 -15.46 -7.77 2.98
N ALA A 82 -16.08 -7.86 1.81
CA ALA A 82 -17.44 -7.34 1.62
C ALA A 82 -18.42 -8.08 2.54
N VAL A 83 -19.46 -7.35 3.00
CA VAL A 83 -20.53 -7.91 3.84
C VAL A 83 -21.14 -9.15 3.17
N GLN A 84 -21.03 -10.28 3.85
CA GLN A 84 -21.56 -11.58 3.46
C GLN A 84 -21.87 -12.40 4.73
N SER A 85 -22.51 -13.56 4.58
CA SER A 85 -22.65 -14.48 5.72
C SER A 85 -21.27 -14.97 6.18
N PRO A 86 -21.05 -15.20 7.48
CA PRO A 86 -19.78 -15.73 7.96
C PRO A 86 -19.39 -17.01 7.21
N PRO A 87 -18.10 -17.18 6.86
CA PRO A 87 -17.63 -18.35 6.14
C PRO A 87 -17.92 -19.62 6.94
N GLN A 88 -18.49 -20.62 6.28
CA GLN A 88 -18.80 -21.93 6.87
C GLN A 88 -18.19 -23.03 6.03
N ALA A 89 -17.57 -24.01 6.70
CA ALA A 89 -17.00 -25.17 6.02
C ALA A 89 -18.08 -25.96 5.28
N PHE A 90 -17.81 -26.32 4.03
CA PHE A 90 -18.74 -27.10 3.22
C PHE A 90 -18.00 -28.05 2.27
N MET A 91 -18.47 -29.29 2.18
CA MET A 91 -17.94 -30.31 1.27
C MET A 91 -16.39 -30.41 1.29
N TYR A 92 -15.72 -29.98 0.21
CA TYR A 92 -14.26 -30.04 0.05
C TYR A 92 -13.54 -28.77 0.55
N TRP A 93 -14.26 -27.86 1.20
CA TRP A 93 -13.74 -26.60 1.75
C TRP A 93 -13.80 -26.64 3.28
N PRO A 94 -12.86 -27.34 3.94
CA PRO A 94 -12.75 -27.27 5.39
C PRO A 94 -12.21 -25.90 5.81
N GLU A 95 -12.39 -25.57 7.09
CA GLU A 95 -12.03 -24.28 7.70
C GLU A 95 -10.69 -23.66 7.27
N PRO A 96 -9.55 -24.39 7.17
CA PRO A 96 -8.27 -23.79 6.77
C PRO A 96 -8.22 -23.24 5.33
N PHE A 97 -9.18 -23.58 4.47
CA PHE A 97 -9.28 -23.06 3.11
C PHE A 97 -10.28 -21.91 2.98
N LEU A 98 -10.93 -21.53 4.08
CA LEU A 98 -11.89 -20.44 4.08
C LEU A 98 -11.19 -19.11 4.34
N ILE A 99 -11.82 -18.05 3.83
CA ILE A 99 -11.41 -16.68 4.16
C ILE A 99 -11.62 -16.41 5.66
N PRO A 100 -10.84 -15.49 6.27
CA PRO A 100 -11.13 -15.01 7.62
C PRO A 100 -12.53 -14.42 7.70
N ALA A 101 -13.23 -14.69 8.81
CA ALA A 101 -14.56 -14.13 9.05
C ALA A 101 -14.55 -12.61 9.29
N GLU A 102 -13.43 -12.08 9.78
CA GLU A 102 -13.23 -10.66 10.07
C GLU A 102 -11.82 -10.23 9.61
N PRO A 103 -11.60 -8.95 9.23
CA PRO A 103 -12.60 -7.88 9.21
C PRO A 103 -13.56 -7.96 8.03
N MET A 104 -14.84 -7.68 8.27
CA MET A 104 -15.89 -7.58 7.26
C MET A 104 -16.64 -6.24 7.35
N GLY A 105 -16.93 -5.62 6.21
CA GLY A 105 -17.60 -4.31 6.21
C GLY A 105 -18.06 -3.83 4.85
N GLU A 106 -18.82 -2.73 4.83
CA GLU A 106 -19.23 -2.06 3.60
C GLU A 106 -18.09 -1.25 2.96
N ASP A 107 -17.10 -0.81 3.74
CA ASP A 107 -15.83 -0.27 3.24
C ASP A 107 -14.88 -1.43 2.86
N CYS A 108 -15.09 -2.00 1.67
CA CYS A 108 -14.41 -3.21 1.21
C CYS A 108 -13.85 -3.13 -0.22
N LEU A 109 -13.82 -1.93 -0.83
CA LEU A 109 -13.39 -1.76 -2.23
C LEU A 109 -11.87 -1.57 -2.34
N TYR A 110 -11.15 -2.66 -2.09
CA TYR A 110 -9.68 -2.72 -2.13
C TYR A 110 -9.16 -3.84 -3.06
N LEU A 111 -7.95 -3.66 -3.61
CA LEU A 111 -7.17 -4.64 -4.36
C LEU A 111 -6.04 -5.23 -3.52
#